data_AF-A0A174GEG0-F1
#
_entry.id   AF-A0A174GEG0-F1
#
_cell.length_a   1.000
_cell.length_b   1.000
_cell.length_c   1.000
_cell.angle_alpha   90.00
_cell.angle_beta   90.00
_cell.angle_gamma   90.00
#
_symmetry.space_group_name_H-M   'P 1'
#
loop_
_entity.id
_entity.type
_entity.pdbx_description
1 polymer ?
#
loop_
_entity_poly.entity_id
_entity_poly.type
_entity_poly.pdbx_seq_one_letter_code
_entity_poly.pdbx_strand_id
1 'polypeptide(L)'
;MESMILATKSGTPIIGQIAVVMGWIMNAIYKVLDMVGIQNLGLCIIIFSILIYLCMTPLQIKQQKFSKLSAIMQPEIQKIQKKYQGKKDQDSMMKMQEETQAVYQKYGVSATGSCVQLAIQLPILYALYQVIQNIPAYVGSVYNVFNGVCTKILAVDGFTDIINNFIADNKMTRVRQVTDNADSIVDFLYALSPSQWKSLQDISQFSGFSDQISKTASEIQKMQTFGVLNIADQPLSYIKTGSLILIIAALAIPLLSWATQMLNLKLMPQAATQNGNDDNNAMASSMKTMNTVMPLMSAFFCFTFPVGLGIYWIASAVVRSIQQLLINRHLNKMNIDDLVNENMRKMEAKRAKEGLPPQKITNQAHQSAKNINKVEKGMSGTDEANRAKKVEEAYKNASHAKAGSITAKANLVRDFEERNKKK
;
A
#
# COMPACT_ATOMS: atom_id res chain seq x y z
N MET A 1 -20.67 19.56 29.01
CA MET A 1 -19.91 19.44 27.75
C MET A 1 -18.46 19.23 28.19
N GLU A 2 -18.16 18.00 28.60
CA GLU A 2 -16.97 17.67 29.39
C GLU A 2 -15.70 17.62 28.52
N SER A 3 -14.66 18.25 29.05
CA SER A 3 -13.32 18.36 28.51
C SER A 3 -12.66 16.99 28.36
N MET A 4 -12.63 16.47 27.13
CA MET A 4 -11.75 15.37 26.72
C MET A 4 -10.29 15.87 26.62
N ILE A 5 -9.65 16.10 27.76
CA ILE A 5 -8.19 16.07 27.84
C ILE A 5 -7.82 14.61 28.11
N LEU A 6 -7.33 13.98 27.06
CA LEU A 6 -6.85 12.60 27.00
C LEU A 6 -5.40 12.70 26.50
N ALA A 7 -4.57 11.74 26.90
CA ALA A 7 -3.12 11.65 26.63
C ALA A 7 -2.62 12.16 25.27
N THR A 8 -1.34 12.54 25.18
CA THR A 8 -0.79 13.40 24.11
C THR A 8 -1.24 13.01 22.70
N LYS A 9 -2.25 13.70 22.17
CA LYS A 9 -2.69 13.58 20.77
C LYS A 9 -1.70 14.34 19.87
N SER A 10 -1.45 13.84 18.67
CA SER A 10 -0.59 14.55 17.71
C SER A 10 -1.19 15.88 17.29
N GLY A 11 -0.37 16.92 17.33
CA GLY A 11 -0.66 18.25 16.78
C GLY A 11 -0.40 18.39 15.29
N THR A 12 0.03 17.33 14.58
CA THR A 12 0.24 17.40 13.12
C THR A 12 -1.09 17.60 12.39
N PRO A 13 -1.26 18.68 11.59
CA PRO A 13 -2.47 18.92 10.82
C PRO A 13 -2.82 17.71 9.95
N ILE A 14 -4.12 17.42 9.78
CA ILE A 14 -4.67 16.26 9.07
C ILE A 14 -4.46 14.92 9.81
N ILE A 15 -3.22 14.56 10.18
CA ILE A 15 -2.94 13.28 10.87
C ILE A 15 -3.61 13.23 12.24
N GLY A 16 -3.52 14.31 13.02
CA GLY A 16 -4.17 14.40 14.33
C GLY A 16 -5.69 14.26 14.25
N GLN A 17 -6.32 14.87 13.23
CA GLN A 17 -7.77 14.78 13.01
C GLN A 17 -8.20 13.36 12.63
N ILE A 18 -7.46 12.73 11.72
CA ILE A 18 -7.70 11.32 11.34
C ILE A 18 -7.52 10.41 12.57
N ALA A 19 -6.48 10.65 13.37
CA ALA A 19 -6.21 9.88 14.59
C ALA A 19 -7.34 10.03 15.62
N VAL A 20 -7.94 11.21 15.77
CA VAL A 20 -9.10 11.42 16.66
C VAL A 20 -10.30 10.59 16.21
N VAL A 21 -10.65 10.63 14.92
CA VAL A 21 -11.77 9.84 14.37
C VAL A 21 -11.51 8.34 14.55
N MET A 22 -10.30 7.90 14.23
CA MET A 22 -9.85 6.52 14.46
C MET A 22 -9.92 6.13 15.94
N GLY A 23 -9.55 7.04 16.83
CA GLY A 23 -9.65 6.85 18.26
C GLY A 23 -11.08 6.66 18.76
N TRP A 24 -12.05 7.41 18.21
CA TRP A 24 -13.47 7.19 18.52
C TRP A 24 -13.92 5.79 18.10
N ILE A 25 -13.50 5.33 16.93
CA ILE A 25 -13.79 3.97 16.45
C ILE A 25 -13.18 2.94 17.40
N MET A 26 -11.90 3.12 17.79
CA MET A 26 -11.23 2.18 18.70
C MET A 26 -11.87 2.15 20.09
N ASN A 27 -12.27 3.31 20.63
CA ASN A 27 -13.00 3.40 21.89
C ASN A 27 -14.36 2.71 21.82
N ALA A 28 -15.10 2.88 20.71
CA ALA A 28 -16.37 2.20 20.51
C ALA A 28 -16.19 0.67 20.45
N ILE A 29 -15.19 0.18 19.73
CA ILE A 29 -14.86 -1.25 19.68
C ILE A 29 -14.52 -1.77 21.07
N TYR A 30 -13.66 -1.06 21.80
CA TYR A 30 -13.28 -1.47 23.15
C TYR A 30 -14.49 -1.56 24.08
N LYS A 31 -15.39 -0.56 24.06
CA LYS A 31 -16.62 -0.58 24.87
C LYS A 31 -17.54 -1.76 24.53
N VAL A 32 -17.65 -2.12 23.25
CA VAL A 32 -18.46 -3.28 22.82
C VAL A 32 -17.82 -4.58 23.30
N LEU A 33 -16.49 -4.70 23.21
CA LEU A 33 -15.77 -5.87 23.72
C LEU A 33 -15.87 -5.99 25.25
N ASP A 34 -15.75 -4.86 25.96
CA ASP A 34 -15.89 -4.81 27.42
C ASP A 34 -17.30 -5.21 27.87
N MET A 35 -18.35 -4.82 27.13
CA MET A 35 -19.74 -5.21 27.39
C MET A 35 -19.96 -6.73 27.33
N VAL A 36 -19.18 -7.45 26.52
CA VAL A 36 -19.22 -8.92 26.45
C VAL A 36 -18.16 -9.59 27.34
N GLY A 37 -17.52 -8.83 28.24
CA GLY A 37 -16.52 -9.31 29.19
C GLY A 37 -15.13 -9.53 28.60
N ILE A 38 -14.85 -9.02 27.39
CA ILE A 38 -13.57 -9.19 26.70
C ILE A 38 -12.75 -7.91 26.80
N GLN A 39 -11.84 -7.84 27.76
CA GLN A 39 -10.91 -6.72 27.92
C GLN A 39 -9.57 -7.03 27.25
N ASN A 40 -9.54 -7.09 25.91
CA ASN A 40 -8.33 -7.45 25.16
C ASN A 40 -8.01 -6.45 24.04
N LEU A 41 -6.88 -5.75 24.16
CA LEU A 41 -6.45 -4.73 23.21
C LEU A 41 -5.97 -5.32 21.88
N GLY A 42 -5.42 -6.53 21.86
CA GLY A 42 -5.05 -7.22 20.63
C GLY A 42 -6.26 -7.54 19.75
N LEU A 43 -7.35 -8.04 20.34
CA LEU A 43 -8.63 -8.24 19.64
C LEU A 43 -9.24 -6.92 19.18
N CYS A 44 -9.16 -5.87 20.00
CA CYS A 44 -9.59 -4.53 19.62
C CYS A 44 -8.87 -4.06 18.34
N ILE A 45 -7.54 -4.22 18.26
CA ILE A 45 -6.73 -3.87 17.08
C ILE A 45 -7.16 -4.68 15.83
N ILE A 46 -7.47 -5.97 15.97
CA ILE A 46 -7.93 -6.81 14.85
C ILE A 46 -9.27 -6.30 14.31
N ILE A 47 -10.26 -6.11 15.18
CA ILE A 47 -11.60 -5.63 14.79
C ILE A 47 -11.50 -4.23 14.18
N PHE A 48 -10.68 -3.37 14.78
CA PHE A 48 -10.40 -2.04 14.28
C PHE A 48 -9.82 -2.06 12.87
N SER A 49 -8.85 -2.95 12.61
CA SER A 49 -8.29 -3.15 11.28
C SER A 49 -9.38 -3.56 10.28
N ILE A 50 -10.22 -4.55 10.63
CA ILE A 50 -11.31 -5.00 9.76
C ILE A 50 -12.24 -3.83 9.40
N LEU A 51 -12.69 -3.06 10.39
CA LEU A 51 -13.62 -1.95 10.18
C LEU A 51 -13.03 -0.83 9.32
N ILE A 52 -11.79 -0.41 9.59
CA ILE A 52 -11.13 0.64 8.81
C ILE A 52 -10.99 0.21 7.34
N TYR A 53 -10.54 -1.02 7.10
CA TYR A 53 -10.38 -1.51 5.74
C TYR A 53 -11.72 -1.72 5.03
N LEU A 54 -12.79 -2.12 5.73
CA LEU A 54 -14.14 -2.17 5.17
C LEU A 54 -14.62 -0.78 4.74
N CYS A 55 -14.45 0.25 5.58
CA CYS A 55 -14.77 1.64 5.22
C CYS A 55 -13.94 2.14 4.02
N MET A 56 -12.71 1.67 3.87
CA MET A 56 -11.82 2.02 2.75
C MET A 56 -12.05 1.20 1.47
N THR A 57 -12.91 0.17 1.49
CA THR A 57 -13.21 -0.67 0.31
C THR A 57 -13.52 0.11 -0.98
N PRO A 58 -14.38 1.16 -1.00
CA PRO A 58 -14.68 1.89 -2.24
C PRO A 58 -13.44 2.57 -2.83
N LEU A 59 -12.55 3.09 -1.98
CA LEU A 59 -11.28 3.66 -2.40
C LEU A 59 -10.36 2.57 -2.97
N GLN A 60 -10.29 1.42 -2.31
CA GLN A 60 -9.48 0.28 -2.79
C GLN A 60 -9.97 -0.26 -4.13
N ILE A 61 -11.29 -0.32 -4.37
CA ILE A 61 -11.84 -0.71 -5.68
C ILE A 61 -11.32 0.22 -6.78
N LYS A 62 -11.33 1.54 -6.53
CA LYS A 62 -10.80 2.53 -7.49
C LYS A 62 -9.30 2.34 -7.72
N GLN A 63 -8.52 2.14 -6.65
CA GLN A 63 -7.07 1.88 -6.75
C GLN A 63 -6.77 0.60 -7.53
N GLN A 64 -7.50 -0.49 -7.29
CA GLN A 64 -7.32 -1.75 -7.99
C GLN A 64 -7.74 -1.67 -9.47
N LYS A 65 -8.82 -0.95 -9.78
CA LYS A 65 -9.22 -0.67 -11.18
C LYS A 65 -8.10 0.08 -11.91
N PHE A 66 -7.52 1.09 -11.28
CA PHE A 66 -6.38 1.84 -11.83
C PHE A 66 -5.17 0.92 -12.07
N SER A 67 -4.82 0.08 -11.09
CA SER A 67 -3.72 -0.89 -11.20
C SER A 67 -3.94 -1.88 -12.36
N LYS A 68 -5.15 -2.41 -12.51
CA LYS A 68 -5.51 -3.33 -13.60
C LYS A 68 -5.39 -2.65 -14.99
N LEU A 69 -5.94 -1.45 -15.14
CA LEU A 69 -5.83 -0.69 -16.40
C LEU A 69 -4.38 -0.35 -16.72
N SER A 70 -3.59 0.02 -15.70
CA SER A 70 -2.17 0.26 -15.86
C SER A 70 -1.43 -0.97 -16.35
N ALA A 71 -1.71 -2.17 -15.80
CA ALA A 71 -1.08 -3.41 -16.23
C ALA A 71 -1.36 -3.74 -17.72
N ILE A 72 -2.57 -3.45 -18.20
CA ILE A 72 -2.98 -3.68 -19.60
C ILE A 72 -2.35 -2.66 -20.55
N MET A 73 -2.16 -1.44 -20.08
CA MET A 73 -1.57 -0.33 -20.83
C MET A 73 -0.04 -0.43 -20.96
N GLN A 74 0.64 -1.02 -19.97
CA GLN A 74 2.11 -1.17 -19.93
C GLN A 74 2.75 -1.72 -21.21
N PRO A 75 2.24 -2.77 -21.90
CA PRO A 75 2.80 -3.19 -23.19
C PRO A 75 2.74 -2.12 -24.28
N GLU A 76 1.74 -1.22 -24.30
CA GLU A 76 1.70 -0.08 -25.23
C GLU A 76 2.78 0.96 -24.88
N ILE A 77 2.96 1.24 -23.59
CA ILE A 77 4.04 2.12 -23.11
C ILE A 77 5.42 1.56 -23.45
N GLN A 78 5.64 0.25 -23.26
CA GLN A 78 6.90 -0.41 -23.60
C GLN A 78 7.19 -0.35 -25.11
N LYS A 79 6.18 -0.46 -25.97
CA LYS A 79 6.34 -0.28 -27.43
C LYS A 79 6.79 1.14 -27.77
N ILE A 80 6.23 2.15 -27.12
CA ILE A 80 6.64 3.55 -27.29
C ILE A 80 8.09 3.71 -26.81
N GLN A 81 8.44 3.22 -25.63
CA GLN A 81 9.82 3.29 -25.12
C GLN A 81 10.82 2.63 -26.07
N LYS A 82 10.50 1.44 -26.61
CA LYS A 82 11.34 0.77 -27.63
C LYS A 82 11.46 1.58 -28.93
N LYS A 83 10.40 2.24 -29.39
CA LYS A 83 10.40 3.12 -30.58
C LYS A 83 11.33 4.32 -30.45
N TYR A 84 11.57 4.80 -29.24
CA TYR A 84 12.45 5.94 -28.94
C TYR A 84 13.77 5.55 -28.26
N GLN A 85 14.05 4.24 -28.13
CA GLN A 85 15.27 3.75 -27.48
C GLN A 85 16.53 4.30 -28.17
N GLY A 86 17.47 4.82 -27.38
CA GLY A 86 18.72 5.42 -27.88
C GLY A 86 18.59 6.83 -28.43
N LYS A 87 17.38 7.40 -28.55
CA LYS A 87 17.16 8.79 -28.95
C LYS A 87 17.23 9.71 -27.73
N LYS A 88 18.14 10.68 -27.77
CA LYS A 88 18.35 11.65 -26.68
C LYS A 88 18.05 13.10 -27.09
N ASP A 89 17.60 13.31 -28.33
CA ASP A 89 17.19 14.62 -28.82
C ASP A 89 15.91 15.08 -28.11
N GLN A 90 15.83 16.39 -27.85
CA GLN A 90 14.73 17.01 -27.11
C GLN A 90 13.38 16.75 -27.78
N ASP A 91 13.33 16.76 -29.11
CA ASP A 91 12.12 16.49 -29.89
C ASP A 91 11.63 15.05 -29.75
N SER A 92 12.52 14.06 -29.82
CA SER A 92 12.17 12.65 -29.60
C SER A 92 11.68 12.41 -28.18
N MET A 93 12.28 13.07 -27.18
CA MET A 93 11.83 12.97 -25.79
C MET A 93 10.45 13.59 -25.59
N MET A 94 10.17 14.75 -26.20
CA MET A 94 8.85 15.38 -26.17
C MET A 94 7.79 14.50 -26.85
N LYS A 95 8.10 13.95 -28.04
CA LYS A 95 7.18 13.04 -28.75
C LYS A 95 6.93 11.74 -27.98
N MET A 96 7.96 11.19 -27.34
CA MET A 96 7.82 10.01 -26.48
C MET A 96 6.88 10.29 -25.30
N GLN A 97 7.01 11.45 -24.65
CA GLN A 97 6.13 11.88 -23.57
C GLN A 97 4.70 12.10 -24.06
N GLU A 98 4.50 12.70 -25.24
CA GLU A 98 3.19 12.93 -25.85
C GLU A 98 2.48 11.60 -26.18
N GLU A 99 3.16 10.66 -26.86
CA GLU A 99 2.59 9.34 -27.18
C GLU A 99 2.26 8.55 -25.90
N THR A 100 3.14 8.62 -24.90
CA THR A 100 2.94 8.01 -23.59
C THR A 100 1.71 8.60 -22.89
N GLN A 101 1.55 9.92 -22.93
CA GLN A 101 0.42 10.62 -22.34
C GLN A 101 -0.89 10.31 -23.08
N ALA A 102 -0.86 10.16 -24.41
CA ALA A 102 -2.03 9.75 -25.19
C ALA A 102 -2.49 8.34 -24.80
N VAL A 103 -1.55 7.43 -24.53
CA VAL A 103 -1.86 6.09 -24.00
C VAL A 103 -2.47 6.18 -22.60
N TYR A 104 -1.90 6.97 -21.67
CA TYR A 104 -2.51 7.21 -20.36
C TYR A 104 -3.97 7.70 -20.48
N GLN A 105 -4.21 8.67 -21.35
CA GLN A 105 -5.54 9.24 -21.61
C GLN A 105 -6.50 8.21 -22.21
N LYS A 106 -6.04 7.36 -23.14
CA LYS A 106 -6.84 6.27 -23.73
C LYS A 106 -7.42 5.35 -22.67
N TYR A 107 -6.63 5.00 -21.67
CA TYR A 107 -7.05 4.12 -20.59
C TYR A 107 -7.73 4.85 -19.42
N GLY A 108 -7.85 6.17 -19.48
CA GLY A 108 -8.45 6.99 -18.41
C GLY A 108 -7.65 6.97 -17.11
N VAL A 109 -6.33 6.76 -17.20
CA VAL A 109 -5.39 6.70 -16.08
C VAL A 109 -4.41 7.86 -16.17
N SER A 110 -3.90 8.36 -15.05
CA SER A 110 -2.85 9.38 -15.02
C SER A 110 -1.52 8.78 -14.54
N ALA A 111 -0.39 9.32 -15.00
CA ALA A 111 0.92 8.96 -14.49
C ALA A 111 1.07 9.22 -12.97
N THR A 112 0.31 10.19 -12.44
CA THR A 112 0.28 10.55 -11.00
C THR A 112 -0.66 9.66 -10.17
N GLY A 113 -1.51 8.83 -10.78
CA GLY A 113 -2.48 8.02 -10.03
C GLY A 113 -1.82 7.06 -9.05
N SER A 114 -0.63 6.52 -9.41
CA SER A 114 0.16 5.63 -8.55
C SER A 114 0.71 6.32 -7.30
N CYS A 115 1.15 7.59 -7.39
CA CYS A 115 1.69 8.30 -6.23
C CYS A 115 0.58 8.85 -5.31
N VAL A 116 -0.60 9.16 -5.86
CA VAL A 116 -1.78 9.56 -5.07
C VAL A 116 -2.21 8.46 -4.10
N GLN A 117 -2.12 7.18 -4.50
CA GLN A 117 -2.42 6.07 -3.61
C GLN A 117 -1.53 6.06 -2.37
N LEU A 118 -0.21 6.23 -2.55
CA LEU A 118 0.74 6.29 -1.44
C LEU A 118 0.49 7.52 -0.55
N ALA A 119 0.24 8.68 -1.18
CA ALA A 119 -0.02 9.94 -0.47
C ALA A 119 -1.27 9.87 0.43
N ILE A 120 -2.32 9.16 0.01
CA ILE A 120 -3.52 8.95 0.84
C ILE A 120 -3.26 7.90 1.93
N GLN A 121 -2.49 6.86 1.63
CA GLN A 121 -2.22 5.77 2.56
C GLN A 121 -1.31 6.19 3.73
N LEU A 122 -0.32 7.06 3.48
CA LEU A 122 0.66 7.47 4.50
C LEU A 122 0.01 8.16 5.72
N PRO A 123 -0.83 9.21 5.58
CA PRO A 123 -1.50 9.84 6.72
C PRO A 123 -2.35 8.87 7.52
N ILE A 124 -3.03 7.94 6.85
CA ILE A 124 -3.85 6.89 7.48
C ILE A 124 -2.94 5.95 8.29
N LEU A 125 -1.83 5.50 7.72
CA LEU A 125 -0.87 4.64 8.42
C LEU A 125 -0.27 5.33 9.66
N TYR A 126 0.13 6.61 9.55
CA TYR A 126 0.66 7.37 10.67
C TYR A 126 -0.39 7.61 11.77
N ALA A 127 -1.62 7.93 11.40
CA ALA A 127 -2.72 8.08 12.35
C ALA A 127 -3.02 6.76 13.08
N LEU A 128 -3.04 5.64 12.36
CA LEU A 128 -3.22 4.31 12.96
C LEU A 128 -2.07 3.96 13.92
N TYR A 129 -0.83 4.22 13.52
CA TYR A 129 0.35 4.03 14.37
C TYR A 129 0.22 4.83 15.68
N GLN A 130 -0.17 6.10 15.58
CA GLN A 130 -0.37 6.97 16.73
C GLN A 130 -1.47 6.47 17.67
N VAL A 131 -2.57 5.96 17.12
CA VAL A 131 -3.69 5.41 17.92
C VAL A 131 -3.28 4.15 18.66
N ILE A 132 -2.55 3.24 18.00
CA ILE A 132 -2.10 1.97 18.61
C ILE A 132 -0.99 2.18 19.65
N GLN A 133 -0.08 3.13 19.42
CA GLN A 133 0.99 3.42 20.39
C GLN A 133 0.46 4.11 21.64
N ASN A 134 -0.54 4.98 21.50
CA ASN A 134 -1.08 5.79 22.59
C ASN A 134 -2.55 5.43 22.85
N ILE A 135 -2.88 4.15 23.00
CA ILE A 135 -4.26 3.68 23.25
C ILE A 135 -4.96 4.48 24.37
N PRO A 136 -4.32 4.76 25.53
CA PRO A 136 -4.95 5.56 26.59
C PRO A 136 -5.41 6.95 26.12
N ALA A 137 -4.74 7.57 25.14
CA ALA A 137 -5.14 8.87 24.58
C ALA A 137 -6.49 8.85 23.85
N TYR A 138 -6.96 7.66 23.47
CA TYR A 138 -8.17 7.49 22.65
C TYR A 138 -9.23 6.64 23.34
N VAL A 139 -8.83 5.74 24.23
CA VAL A 139 -9.71 4.80 24.92
C VAL A 139 -9.72 5.16 26.41
N GLY A 140 -10.74 5.92 26.82
CA GLY A 140 -10.83 6.48 28.17
C GLY A 140 -10.89 5.44 29.28
N SER A 141 -11.48 4.26 29.02
CA SER A 141 -11.45 3.14 29.99
C SER A 141 -10.03 2.66 30.28
N VAL A 142 -9.16 2.62 29.26
CA VAL A 142 -7.75 2.25 29.42
C VAL A 142 -6.97 3.35 30.12
N TYR A 143 -7.25 4.63 29.80
CA TYR A 143 -6.68 5.77 30.53
C TYR A 143 -6.98 5.71 32.02
N ASN A 144 -8.23 5.43 32.37
CA ASN A 144 -8.70 5.45 33.75
C ASN A 144 -8.00 4.43 34.67
N VAL A 145 -7.48 3.34 34.11
CA VAL A 145 -6.66 2.36 34.86
C VAL A 145 -5.43 3.04 35.46
N PHE A 146 -4.87 4.05 34.81
CA PHE A 146 -3.65 4.74 35.26
C PHE A 146 -3.90 5.89 36.24
N ASN A 147 -5.12 6.44 36.31
CA ASN A 147 -5.42 7.66 37.09
C ASN A 147 -4.89 7.59 38.52
N GLY A 148 -5.08 6.44 39.16
CA GLY A 148 -4.67 6.22 40.53
C GLY A 148 -3.15 6.34 40.74
N VAL A 149 -2.36 5.60 39.97
CA VAL A 149 -0.88 5.66 40.04
C VAL A 149 -0.35 7.00 39.55
N CYS A 150 -0.92 7.54 38.47
CA CYS A 150 -0.52 8.83 37.91
C CYS A 150 -0.66 9.96 38.93
N THR A 151 -1.78 10.00 39.66
CA THR A 151 -2.01 11.01 40.71
C THR A 151 -0.96 10.91 41.83
N LYS A 152 -0.55 9.70 42.20
CA LYS A 152 0.48 9.48 43.22
C LYS A 152 1.87 9.88 42.73
N ILE A 153 2.21 9.57 41.49
CA ILE A 153 3.48 9.98 40.87
C ILE A 153 3.59 11.50 40.79
N LEU A 154 2.52 12.20 40.35
CA LEU A 154 2.49 13.66 40.27
C LEU A 154 2.72 14.35 41.62
N ALA A 155 2.39 13.67 42.72
CA ALA A 155 2.59 14.19 44.07
C ALA A 155 4.01 13.96 44.62
N VAL A 156 4.90 13.29 43.87
CA VAL A 156 6.29 13.06 44.28
C VAL A 156 7.18 14.19 43.76
N ASP A 157 7.89 14.85 44.66
CA ASP A 157 8.85 15.89 44.28
C ASP A 157 9.96 15.32 43.38
N GLY A 158 10.24 15.99 42.27
CA GLY A 158 11.27 15.57 41.31
C GLY A 158 10.91 14.32 40.50
N PHE A 159 9.63 13.92 40.45
CA PHE A 159 9.22 12.72 39.70
C PHE A 159 9.62 12.74 38.22
N THR A 160 9.67 13.92 37.59
CA THR A 160 10.06 14.07 36.18
C THR A 160 11.48 13.56 35.95
N ASP A 161 12.42 13.88 36.83
CA ASP A 161 13.81 13.45 36.71
C ASP A 161 13.94 11.96 37.01
N ILE A 162 13.22 11.46 38.03
CA ILE A 162 13.16 10.04 38.37
C ILE A 162 12.71 9.22 37.15
N ILE A 163 11.60 9.63 36.52
CA ILE A 163 11.04 8.91 35.38
C ILE A 163 11.90 9.08 34.12
N ASN A 164 12.42 10.28 33.84
CA ASN A 164 13.28 10.49 32.68
C ASN A 164 14.61 9.70 32.78
N ASN A 165 15.18 9.59 33.99
CA ASN A 165 16.33 8.72 34.24
C ASN A 165 15.96 7.25 34.05
N PHE A 166 14.81 6.81 34.58
CA PHE A 166 14.31 5.46 34.37
C PHE A 166 14.16 5.12 32.86
N ILE A 167 13.60 6.04 32.08
CA ILE A 167 13.44 5.91 30.62
C ILE A 167 14.81 5.73 29.94
N ALA A 168 15.80 6.54 30.33
CA ALA A 168 17.15 6.48 29.79
C ALA A 168 17.86 5.15 30.14
N ASP A 169 17.81 4.75 31.40
CA ASP A 169 18.43 3.53 31.92
C ASP A 169 17.84 2.27 31.26
N ASN A 170 16.53 2.28 31.03
CA ASN A 170 15.82 1.20 30.37
C ASN A 170 15.79 1.30 28.84
N LYS A 171 16.43 2.32 28.26
CA LYS A 171 16.50 2.56 26.80
C LYS A 171 15.13 2.55 26.13
N MET A 172 14.14 3.16 26.78
CA MET A 172 12.75 3.18 26.30
C MET A 172 12.61 4.14 25.12
N THR A 173 12.69 3.63 23.89
CA THR A 173 12.64 4.44 22.66
C THR A 173 11.23 4.91 22.25
N ARG A 174 10.19 4.41 22.92
CA ARG A 174 8.78 4.68 22.58
C ARG A 174 8.18 5.85 23.35
N VAL A 175 8.80 6.20 24.48
CA VAL A 175 8.29 7.23 25.39
C VAL A 175 9.04 8.52 25.10
N ARG A 176 8.30 9.63 25.01
CA ARG A 176 8.91 10.97 24.99
C ARG A 176 9.38 11.32 26.40
N GLN A 177 10.17 12.38 26.53
CA GLN A 177 10.48 12.88 27.87
C GLN A 177 9.19 13.20 28.62
N VAL A 178 9.13 12.75 29.88
CA VAL A 178 8.01 13.01 30.77
C VAL A 178 8.11 14.43 31.27
N THR A 179 6.96 15.09 31.27
CA THR A 179 6.75 16.48 31.67
C THR A 179 5.85 16.51 32.91
N ASP A 180 5.55 17.70 33.40
CA ASP A 180 4.72 17.96 34.58
C ASP A 180 3.21 17.68 34.38
N ASN A 181 2.83 16.97 33.30
CA ASN A 181 1.44 16.63 33.00
C ASN A 181 1.14 15.13 33.18
N ALA A 182 -0.10 14.85 33.59
CA ALA A 182 -0.60 13.48 33.79
C ALA A 182 -0.48 12.63 32.52
N ASP A 183 -0.73 13.24 31.37
CA ASP A 183 -0.75 12.57 30.07
C ASP A 183 0.60 11.94 29.70
N SER A 184 1.70 12.65 29.94
CA SER A 184 3.05 12.14 29.69
C SER A 184 3.42 10.99 30.64
N ILE A 185 2.89 10.99 31.86
CA ILE A 185 3.05 9.88 32.81
C ILE A 185 2.24 8.67 32.35
N VAL A 186 1.00 8.86 31.90
CA VAL A 186 0.18 7.77 31.34
C VAL A 186 0.85 7.16 30.10
N ASP A 187 1.38 7.99 29.21
CA ASP A 187 2.14 7.54 28.03
C ASP A 187 3.37 6.72 28.44
N PHE A 188 4.09 7.14 29.49
CA PHE A 188 5.20 6.38 30.08
C PHE A 188 4.75 5.03 30.65
N LEU A 189 3.75 5.03 31.54
CA LEU A 189 3.26 3.84 32.23
C LEU A 189 2.71 2.80 31.24
N TYR A 190 1.99 3.24 30.21
CA TYR A 190 1.44 2.35 29.19
C TYR A 190 2.52 1.65 28.34
N ALA A 191 3.69 2.26 28.21
CA ALA A 191 4.80 1.73 27.44
C ALA A 191 5.68 0.73 28.21
N LEU A 192 5.49 0.59 29.52
CA LEU A 192 6.29 -0.30 30.37
C LEU A 192 6.03 -1.78 30.05
N SER A 193 7.12 -2.54 29.91
CA SER A 193 7.07 -3.99 29.87
C SER A 193 6.79 -4.58 31.27
N PRO A 194 6.37 -5.86 31.37
CA PRO A 194 6.11 -6.49 32.67
C PRO A 194 7.32 -6.48 33.64
N SER A 195 8.55 -6.51 33.13
CA SER A 195 9.75 -6.40 33.97
C SER A 195 10.01 -4.96 34.44
N GLN A 196 9.75 -3.98 33.57
CA GLN A 196 9.94 -2.57 33.89
C GLN A 196 8.92 -2.08 34.93
N TRP A 197 7.70 -2.64 34.93
CA TRP A 197 6.72 -2.40 36.01
C TRP A 197 7.25 -2.80 37.39
N LYS A 198 8.00 -3.91 37.48
CA LYS A 198 8.64 -4.33 38.74
C LYS A 198 9.74 -3.35 39.14
N SER A 199 10.62 -2.98 38.20
CA SER A 199 11.67 -1.99 38.45
C SER A 199 11.11 -0.63 38.87
N LEU A 200 9.94 -0.22 38.34
CA LEU A 200 9.25 0.99 38.77
C LEU A 200 8.75 0.89 40.21
N GLN A 201 8.21 -0.28 40.59
CA GLN A 201 7.73 -0.54 41.95
C GLN A 201 8.86 -0.46 42.99
N ASP A 202 10.10 -0.82 42.59
CA ASP A 202 11.27 -0.86 43.48
C ASP A 202 11.92 0.53 43.70
N ILE A 203 11.43 1.58 43.03
CA ILE A 203 11.91 2.96 43.25
C ILE A 203 11.54 3.39 44.67
N SER A 204 12.55 3.79 45.47
CA SER A 204 12.37 4.09 46.89
C SER A 204 11.35 5.22 47.14
N GLN A 205 11.33 6.24 46.28
CA GLN A 205 10.37 7.34 46.32
C GLN A 205 8.92 6.89 46.05
N PHE A 206 8.71 5.72 45.43
CA PHE A 206 7.38 5.19 45.10
C PHE A 206 6.91 4.09 46.08
N SER A 207 7.72 3.76 47.09
CA SER A 207 7.44 2.72 48.08
C SER A 207 6.06 2.85 48.76
N GLY A 208 5.61 4.09 49.02
CA GLY A 208 4.33 4.40 49.66
C GLY A 208 3.07 4.08 48.83
N PHE A 209 3.20 3.71 47.56
CA PHE A 209 2.08 3.31 46.69
C PHE A 209 2.44 2.16 45.74
N SER A 210 3.43 1.34 46.13
CA SER A 210 3.89 0.16 45.38
C SER A 210 2.77 -0.85 45.06
N ASP A 211 1.83 -1.07 45.98
CA ASP A 211 0.65 -1.92 45.77
C ASP A 211 -0.24 -1.40 44.63
N GLN A 212 -0.35 -0.08 44.49
CA GLN A 212 -1.16 0.55 43.46
C GLN A 212 -0.49 0.44 42.09
N ILE A 213 0.84 0.54 42.04
CA ILE A 213 1.66 0.24 40.85
C ILE A 213 1.41 -1.21 40.43
N SER A 214 1.49 -2.16 41.36
CA SER A 214 1.31 -3.59 41.08
C SER A 214 -0.09 -3.95 40.55
N LYS A 215 -1.14 -3.36 41.14
CA LYS A 215 -2.53 -3.53 40.67
C LYS A 215 -2.71 -2.98 39.26
N THR A 216 -2.21 -1.77 38.99
CA THR A 216 -2.27 -1.13 37.67
C THR A 216 -1.52 -1.95 36.63
N ALA A 217 -0.30 -2.41 36.96
CA ALA A 217 0.49 -3.29 36.12
C ALA A 217 -0.28 -4.58 35.77
N SER A 218 -0.93 -5.20 36.76
CA SER A 218 -1.70 -6.44 36.57
C SER A 218 -2.93 -6.24 35.68
N GLU A 219 -3.66 -5.14 35.86
CA GLU A 219 -4.83 -4.82 35.03
C GLU A 219 -4.43 -4.55 33.58
N ILE A 220 -3.41 -3.71 33.37
CA ILE A 220 -2.91 -3.40 32.03
C ILE A 220 -2.29 -4.61 31.35
N GLN A 221 -1.57 -5.45 32.09
CA GLN A 221 -1.02 -6.69 31.56
C GLN A 221 -2.14 -7.59 31.02
N LYS A 222 -3.25 -7.76 31.75
CA LYS A 222 -4.42 -8.52 31.25
C LYS A 222 -4.97 -7.93 29.95
N MET A 223 -5.07 -6.60 29.87
CA MET A 223 -5.55 -5.90 28.68
C MET A 223 -4.61 -6.05 27.47
N GLN A 224 -3.30 -6.08 27.73
CA GLN A 224 -2.26 -6.13 26.71
C GLN A 224 -1.84 -7.55 26.31
N THR A 225 -2.18 -8.58 27.07
CA THR A 225 -1.88 -9.97 26.70
C THR A 225 -2.77 -10.42 25.54
N PHE A 226 -2.16 -10.81 24.42
CA PHE A 226 -2.82 -11.41 23.27
C PHE A 226 -2.18 -12.76 22.94
N GLY A 227 -2.94 -13.85 23.15
CA GLY A 227 -2.38 -15.20 23.13
C GLY A 227 -1.34 -15.36 24.23
N VAL A 228 -0.10 -15.70 23.85
CA VAL A 228 1.03 -15.81 24.79
C VAL A 228 1.91 -14.55 24.83
N LEU A 229 1.65 -13.55 23.98
CA LEU A 229 2.48 -12.36 23.86
C LEU A 229 1.81 -11.14 24.50
N ASN A 230 2.59 -10.19 24.99
CA ASN A 230 2.11 -8.87 25.35
C ASN A 230 2.27 -7.92 24.15
N ILE A 231 1.23 -7.15 23.82
CA ILE A 231 1.24 -6.23 22.66
C ILE A 231 2.21 -5.04 22.80
N ALA A 232 2.63 -4.69 24.02
CA ALA A 232 3.59 -3.63 24.29
C ALA A 232 5.05 -4.10 24.15
N ASP A 233 5.30 -5.41 24.25
CA ASP A 233 6.63 -5.97 24.11
C ASP A 233 7.06 -6.08 22.65
N GLN A 234 8.38 -6.09 22.42
CA GLN A 234 8.97 -6.33 21.11
C GLN A 234 9.27 -7.82 20.93
N PRO A 235 9.03 -8.42 19.76
CA PRO A 235 9.39 -9.82 19.50
C PRO A 235 10.85 -10.15 19.81
N LEU A 236 11.77 -9.24 19.52
CA LEU A 236 13.19 -9.41 19.83
C LEU A 236 13.47 -9.67 21.32
N SER A 237 12.70 -9.08 22.23
CA SER A 237 12.86 -9.28 23.67
C SER A 237 12.58 -10.73 24.07
N TYR A 238 11.50 -11.32 23.54
CA TYR A 238 11.16 -12.72 23.78
C TYR A 238 12.20 -13.70 23.23
N ILE A 239 12.88 -13.36 22.14
CA ILE A 239 13.91 -14.22 21.55
C ILE A 239 15.13 -14.33 22.46
N LYS A 240 15.45 -13.27 23.20
CA LYS A 240 16.63 -13.23 24.08
C LYS A 240 16.37 -13.89 25.44
N THR A 241 15.14 -13.83 25.94
CA THR A 241 14.84 -14.16 27.34
C THR A 241 13.61 -15.05 27.55
N GLY A 242 12.85 -15.33 26.49
CA GLY A 242 11.59 -16.05 26.55
C GLY A 242 11.73 -17.57 26.55
N SER A 243 10.68 -18.25 27.02
CA SER A 243 10.53 -19.70 26.85
C SER A 243 10.33 -20.07 25.38
N LEU A 244 10.56 -21.34 25.03
CA LEU A 244 10.46 -21.82 23.64
C LEU A 244 9.13 -21.43 22.96
N ILE A 245 8.01 -21.51 23.70
CA ILE A 245 6.69 -21.14 23.16
C ILE A 245 6.56 -19.64 22.88
N LEU A 246 7.16 -18.78 23.73
CA LEU A 246 7.20 -17.33 23.52
C LEU A 246 8.08 -16.97 22.33
N ILE A 247 9.22 -17.65 22.16
CA ILE A 247 10.11 -17.47 21.02
C ILE A 247 9.38 -17.83 19.73
N ILE A 248 8.70 -18.98 19.67
CA ILE A 248 7.94 -19.41 18.49
C ILE A 248 6.84 -18.39 18.16
N ALA A 249 6.06 -17.97 19.16
CA ALA A 249 5.00 -16.98 18.95
C ALA A 249 5.56 -15.63 18.49
N ALA A 250 6.67 -15.17 19.08
CA ALA A 250 7.33 -13.93 18.70
C ALA A 250 7.87 -13.98 17.26
N LEU A 251 8.46 -15.09 16.84
CA LEU A 251 8.92 -15.32 15.46
C LEU A 251 7.77 -15.46 14.46
N ALA A 252 6.60 -15.93 14.89
CA ALA A 252 5.44 -16.04 14.02
C ALA A 252 4.95 -14.67 13.52
N ILE A 253 5.04 -13.61 14.32
CA ILE A 253 4.60 -12.26 13.94
C ILE A 253 5.31 -11.73 12.66
N PRO A 254 6.64 -11.60 12.59
CA PRO A 254 7.35 -11.13 11.40
C PRO A 254 7.19 -12.09 10.22
N LEU A 255 7.14 -13.40 10.45
CA LEU A 255 6.94 -14.41 9.40
C LEU A 255 5.56 -14.31 8.75
N LEU A 256 4.50 -14.19 9.56
CA LEU A 256 3.14 -14.00 9.09
C LEU A 256 2.99 -12.64 8.39
N SER A 257 3.62 -11.60 8.92
CA SER A 257 3.65 -10.27 8.27
C SER A 257 4.27 -10.36 6.88
N TRP A 258 5.43 -11.01 6.75
CA TRP A 258 6.07 -11.23 5.46
C TRP A 258 5.19 -12.06 4.51
N ALA A 259 4.67 -13.20 4.98
CA ALA A 259 3.89 -14.11 4.17
C ALA A 259 2.59 -13.47 3.66
N THR A 260 1.87 -12.75 4.52
CA THR A 260 0.64 -12.03 4.16
C THR A 260 0.91 -10.84 3.25
N GLN A 261 2.06 -10.17 3.40
CA GLN A 261 2.45 -9.10 2.49
C GLN A 261 2.84 -9.63 1.11
N MET A 262 3.53 -10.78 1.07
CA MET A 262 3.85 -11.47 -0.18
C MET A 262 2.57 -11.95 -0.88
N LEU A 263 1.58 -12.43 -0.13
CA LEU A 263 0.27 -12.80 -0.67
C LEU A 263 -0.42 -11.60 -1.33
N ASN A 264 -0.48 -10.45 -0.63
CA ASN A 264 -1.05 -9.22 -1.21
C ASN A 264 -0.38 -8.83 -2.53
N LEU A 265 0.95 -8.91 -2.61
CA LEU A 265 1.69 -8.59 -3.84
C LEU A 265 1.37 -9.53 -5.01
N LYS A 266 1.11 -10.81 -4.73
CA LYS A 266 0.69 -11.79 -5.75
C LYS A 266 -0.74 -11.55 -6.21
N LEU A 267 -1.58 -11.01 -5.33
CA LEU A 267 -2.99 -10.73 -5.63
C LEU A 267 -3.17 -9.38 -6.33
N MET A 268 -2.25 -8.44 -6.19
CA MET A 268 -2.29 -7.19 -6.94
C MET A 268 -1.99 -7.46 -8.44
N PRO A 269 -2.77 -6.90 -9.38
CA PRO A 269 -2.44 -6.96 -10.80
C PRO A 269 -1.05 -6.37 -11.04
N GLN A 270 -0.06 -7.22 -11.29
CA GLN A 270 1.28 -6.77 -11.60
C GLN A 270 1.33 -6.33 -13.06
N ALA A 271 1.92 -5.16 -13.30
CA ALA A 271 2.37 -4.80 -14.63
C ALA A 271 3.37 -5.87 -15.08
N ALA A 272 3.16 -6.46 -16.27
CA ALA A 272 4.09 -7.43 -16.82
C ALA A 272 5.47 -6.78 -17.02
N THR A 273 6.42 -7.04 -16.10
CA THR A 273 7.84 -6.77 -16.33
C THR A 273 8.40 -7.93 -17.13
N GLN A 274 8.78 -7.67 -18.39
CA GLN A 274 9.54 -8.64 -19.17
C GLN A 274 10.88 -8.90 -18.46
N ASN A 275 11.23 -10.17 -18.31
CA ASN A 275 12.58 -10.59 -17.93
C ASN A 275 13.53 -10.19 -19.07
N GLY A 276 14.22 -9.07 -18.90
CA GLY A 276 15.23 -8.57 -19.83
C GLY A 276 15.77 -7.24 -19.34
N ASN A 277 17.09 -7.06 -19.36
CA ASN A 277 17.83 -5.88 -18.90
C ASN A 277 17.24 -4.56 -19.42
N ASP A 278 16.40 -3.91 -18.62
CA ASP A 278 15.91 -2.55 -18.90
C ASP A 278 16.05 -1.69 -17.64
N ASP A 279 17.27 -1.21 -17.39
CA ASP A 279 17.58 -0.16 -16.40
C ASP A 279 16.94 1.20 -16.75
N ASN A 280 16.33 1.32 -17.94
CA ASN A 280 15.84 2.59 -18.48
C ASN A 280 14.39 2.94 -18.11
N ASN A 281 13.67 2.11 -17.36
CA ASN A 281 12.28 2.38 -17.00
C ASN A 281 12.14 2.68 -15.50
N ALA A 282 12.32 3.94 -15.12
CA ALA A 282 12.28 4.43 -13.74
C ALA A 282 10.99 4.02 -12.98
N MET A 283 9.86 3.89 -13.68
CA MET A 283 8.61 3.45 -13.07
C MET A 283 8.60 1.95 -12.73
N ALA A 284 9.12 1.11 -13.64
CA ALA A 284 9.14 -0.34 -13.46
C ALA A 284 10.18 -0.76 -12.40
N SER A 285 11.36 -0.13 -12.40
CA SER A 285 12.39 -0.37 -11.38
C SER A 285 11.91 0.06 -9.98
N SER A 286 11.22 1.20 -9.86
CA SER A 286 10.61 1.64 -8.60
C SER A 286 9.58 0.65 -8.07
N MET A 287 8.71 0.12 -8.93
CA MET A 287 7.72 -0.91 -8.54
C MET A 287 8.40 -2.21 -8.11
N LYS A 288 9.44 -2.66 -8.82
CA LYS A 288 10.21 -3.87 -8.46
C LYS A 288 10.88 -3.74 -7.10
N THR A 289 11.49 -2.58 -6.82
CA THR A 289 12.08 -2.28 -5.51
C THR A 289 11.00 -2.27 -4.44
N MET A 290 9.87 -1.60 -4.67
CA MET A 290 8.75 -1.58 -3.73
C MET A 290 8.24 -3.00 -3.42
N ASN A 291 8.03 -3.83 -4.44
CA ASN A 291 7.51 -5.20 -4.27
C ASN A 291 8.51 -6.13 -3.58
N THR A 292 9.82 -5.93 -3.78
CA THR A 292 10.85 -6.78 -3.16
C THR A 292 11.18 -6.34 -1.74
N VAL A 293 11.35 -5.04 -1.51
CA VAL A 293 11.86 -4.48 -0.26
C VAL A 293 10.76 -4.37 0.80
N MET A 294 9.54 -4.01 0.41
CA MET A 294 8.49 -3.70 1.37
C MET A 294 8.08 -4.89 2.27
N PRO A 295 7.96 -6.14 1.79
CA PRO A 295 7.72 -7.30 2.65
C PRO A 295 8.86 -7.54 3.64
N LEU A 296 10.10 -7.36 3.22
CA LEU A 296 11.28 -7.54 4.09
C LEU A 296 11.32 -6.45 5.16
N MET A 297 11.05 -5.20 4.79
CA MET A 297 10.95 -4.07 5.73
C MET A 297 9.80 -4.26 6.72
N SER A 298 8.65 -4.75 6.26
CA SER A 298 7.52 -5.07 7.13
C SER A 298 7.90 -6.16 8.14
N ALA A 299 8.60 -7.22 7.70
CA ALA A 299 9.09 -8.27 8.60
C ALA A 299 10.09 -7.71 9.63
N PHE A 300 11.03 -6.88 9.18
CA PHE A 300 12.01 -6.22 10.05
C PHE A 300 11.35 -5.30 11.07
N PHE A 301 10.36 -4.51 10.66
CA PHE A 301 9.60 -3.65 11.56
C PHE A 301 8.78 -4.46 12.55
N CYS A 302 8.11 -5.53 12.12
CA CYS A 302 7.45 -6.47 13.01
C CYS A 302 8.42 -7.15 14.00
N PHE A 303 9.71 -7.23 13.69
CA PHE A 303 10.73 -7.78 14.58
C PHE A 303 11.16 -6.81 15.69
N THR A 304 11.15 -5.51 15.37
CA THR A 304 11.76 -4.43 16.17
C THR A 304 10.73 -3.56 16.89
N PHE A 305 9.51 -3.48 16.38
CA PHE A 305 8.41 -2.75 16.99
C PHE A 305 7.53 -3.63 17.88
N PRO A 306 6.66 -3.01 18.70
CA PRO A 306 5.77 -3.76 19.58
C PRO A 306 4.86 -4.73 18.83
N VAL A 307 4.57 -5.86 19.47
CA VAL A 307 3.70 -6.93 18.94
C VAL A 307 2.34 -6.39 18.49
N GLY A 308 1.76 -5.40 19.18
CA GLY A 308 0.49 -4.78 18.79
C GLY A 308 0.49 -4.19 17.38
N LEU A 309 1.61 -3.60 16.96
CA LEU A 309 1.77 -3.10 15.60
C LEU A 309 1.90 -4.24 14.58
N GLY A 310 2.57 -5.33 14.95
CA GLY A 310 2.63 -6.55 14.15
C GLY A 310 1.26 -7.20 13.94
N ILE A 311 0.44 -7.29 15.00
CA ILE A 311 -0.94 -7.78 14.93
C ILE A 311 -1.75 -6.92 13.94
N TYR A 312 -1.64 -5.59 14.04
CA TYR A 312 -2.28 -4.68 13.08
C TYR A 312 -1.83 -4.95 11.63
N TRP A 313 -0.53 -5.09 11.38
CA TRP A 313 -0.02 -5.35 10.03
C TRP A 313 -0.58 -6.64 9.45
N ILE A 314 -0.55 -7.72 10.24
CA ILE A 314 -1.07 -9.04 9.83
C ILE A 314 -2.57 -8.96 9.58
N ALA A 315 -3.35 -8.45 10.54
CA ALA A 315 -4.81 -8.33 10.42
C ALA A 315 -5.19 -7.51 9.18
N SER A 316 -4.54 -6.36 8.99
CA SER A 316 -4.73 -5.51 7.82
C SER A 316 -4.37 -6.23 6.52
N ALA A 317 -3.25 -6.96 6.48
CA ALA A 317 -2.82 -7.70 5.30
C ALA A 317 -3.78 -8.85 4.95
N VAL A 318 -4.34 -9.53 5.94
CA VAL A 318 -5.37 -10.55 5.75
C VAL A 318 -6.64 -9.93 5.16
N VAL A 319 -7.15 -8.85 5.76
CA VAL A 319 -8.37 -8.17 5.27
C VAL A 319 -8.16 -7.67 3.84
N ARG A 320 -7.03 -7.01 3.56
CA ARG A 320 -6.67 -6.58 2.21
C ARG A 320 -6.60 -7.74 1.22
N SER A 321 -6.04 -8.89 1.62
CA SER A 321 -5.96 -10.07 0.75
C SER A 321 -7.35 -10.57 0.38
N ILE A 322 -8.28 -10.61 1.35
CA ILE A 322 -9.68 -10.98 1.12
C ILE A 322 -10.35 -9.97 0.20
N GLN A 323 -10.21 -8.67 0.46
CA GLN A 323 -10.76 -7.61 -0.39
C GLN A 323 -10.21 -7.70 -1.82
N GLN A 324 -8.91 -7.90 -1.98
CA GLN A 324 -8.24 -8.07 -3.27
C GLN A 324 -8.77 -9.28 -4.03
N LEU A 325 -9.00 -10.41 -3.38
CA LEU A 325 -9.63 -11.59 -4.00
C LEU A 325 -11.04 -11.28 -4.50
N LEU A 326 -11.87 -10.64 -3.68
CA LEU A 326 -13.24 -10.29 -4.03
C LEU A 326 -13.30 -9.27 -5.18
N ILE A 327 -12.49 -8.23 -5.10
CA ILE A 327 -12.44 -7.17 -6.11
C ILE A 327 -11.85 -7.69 -7.41
N ASN A 328 -10.77 -8.49 -7.39
CA ASN A 328 -10.25 -9.14 -8.59
C ASN A 328 -11.29 -10.02 -9.27
N ARG A 329 -12.05 -10.80 -8.49
CA ARG A 329 -13.15 -11.63 -9.00
C ARG A 329 -14.23 -10.80 -9.68
N HIS A 330 -14.54 -9.60 -9.16
CA HIS A 330 -15.46 -8.67 -9.80
C HIS A 330 -14.86 -8.02 -11.05
N LEU A 331 -13.64 -7.50 -10.97
CA LEU A 331 -12.95 -6.81 -12.06
C LEU A 331 -12.66 -7.75 -13.26
N ASN A 332 -12.44 -9.04 -13.02
CA ASN A 332 -12.20 -10.03 -14.07
C ASN A 332 -13.45 -10.39 -14.88
N LYS A 333 -14.64 -10.10 -14.35
CA LYS A 333 -15.90 -10.27 -15.08
C LYS A 333 -16.24 -9.07 -15.99
N MET A 334 -15.58 -7.92 -15.80
CA MET A 334 -15.78 -6.75 -16.64
C MET A 334 -14.95 -6.87 -17.92
N ASN A 335 -15.54 -6.52 -19.06
CA ASN A 335 -14.81 -6.40 -20.32
C ASN A 335 -13.96 -5.12 -20.29
N ILE A 336 -12.66 -5.29 -20.54
CA ILE A 336 -11.70 -4.18 -20.52
C ILE A 336 -11.94 -3.23 -21.69
N ASP A 337 -12.36 -3.75 -22.85
CA ASP A 337 -12.63 -2.92 -24.01
C ASP A 337 -13.79 -1.96 -23.74
N ASP A 338 -14.82 -2.43 -23.05
CA ASP A 338 -15.97 -1.60 -22.65
C ASP A 338 -15.53 -0.47 -21.70
N LEU A 339 -14.63 -0.77 -20.75
CA LEU A 339 -14.08 0.23 -19.82
C LEU A 339 -13.21 1.27 -20.53
N VAL A 340 -12.38 0.83 -21.49
CA VAL A 340 -11.55 1.73 -22.30
C VAL A 340 -12.44 2.63 -23.16
N ASN A 341 -13.46 2.05 -23.81
CA ASN A 341 -14.43 2.79 -24.61
C ASN A 341 -15.21 3.81 -23.75
N GLU A 342 -15.65 3.42 -22.55
CA GLU A 342 -16.32 4.34 -21.62
C GLU A 342 -15.41 5.49 -21.19
N ASN A 343 -14.14 5.20 -20.86
CA ASN A 343 -13.15 6.22 -20.49
C ASN A 343 -12.86 7.18 -21.65
N MET A 344 -12.72 6.66 -22.87
CA MET A 344 -12.58 7.46 -24.08
C MET A 344 -13.77 8.41 -24.29
N ARG A 345 -15.00 7.91 -24.18
CA ARG A 345 -16.21 8.73 -24.31
C ARG A 345 -16.28 9.82 -23.24
N LYS A 346 -15.91 9.52 -21.99
CA LYS A 346 -15.86 10.51 -20.90
C LYS A 346 -14.82 11.60 -21.16
N MET A 347 -13.66 11.22 -21.68
CA MET A 347 -12.61 12.16 -22.05
C MET A 347 -13.04 13.08 -23.19
N GLU A 348 -13.64 12.53 -24.25
CA GLU A 348 -14.18 13.30 -25.37
C GLU A 348 -15.27 14.27 -24.94
N ALA A 349 -16.20 13.83 -24.08
CA ALA A 349 -17.22 14.70 -23.52
C ALA A 349 -16.63 15.83 -22.67
N LYS A 350 -15.57 15.57 -21.91
CA LYS A 350 -14.86 16.60 -21.13
C LYS A 350 -14.15 17.61 -22.04
N ARG A 351 -13.45 17.13 -23.09
CA ARG A 351 -12.75 17.98 -24.07
C ARG A 351 -13.72 18.84 -24.87
N ALA A 352 -14.88 18.29 -25.24
CA ALA A 352 -15.95 19.05 -25.88
C ALA A 352 -16.49 20.17 -24.99
N LYS A 353 -16.65 19.92 -23.67
CA LYS A 353 -17.03 20.95 -22.69
C LYS A 353 -15.95 22.03 -22.52
N GLU A 354 -14.68 21.66 -22.68
CA GLU A 354 -13.53 22.57 -22.63
C GLU A 354 -13.25 23.27 -23.98
N GLY A 355 -14.07 23.04 -25.02
CA GLY A 355 -13.90 23.66 -26.34
C GLY A 355 -12.69 23.16 -27.14
N LEU A 356 -12.09 22.03 -26.72
CA LEU A 356 -10.90 21.47 -27.34
C LEU A 356 -11.28 20.51 -28.49
N PRO A 357 -10.50 20.48 -29.59
CA PRO A 357 -10.78 19.58 -30.72
C PRO A 357 -10.71 18.10 -30.28
N PRO A 358 -11.51 17.20 -30.91
CA PRO A 358 -11.52 15.79 -30.56
C PRO A 358 -10.11 15.19 -30.67
N GLN A 359 -9.79 14.28 -29.75
CA GLN A 359 -8.47 13.67 -29.75
C GLN A 359 -8.35 12.76 -30.95
N LYS A 360 -7.51 13.15 -31.92
CA LYS A 360 -7.14 12.25 -33.00
C LYS A 360 -6.33 11.13 -32.36
N ILE A 361 -6.99 10.03 -31.96
CA ILE A 361 -6.27 8.77 -31.78
C ILE A 361 -5.70 8.48 -33.17
N THR A 362 -4.41 8.70 -33.35
CA THR A 362 -3.72 8.30 -34.57
C THR A 362 -4.04 6.81 -34.77
N ASN A 363 -4.60 6.47 -35.93
CA ASN A 363 -5.08 5.13 -36.30
C ASN A 363 -4.07 3.98 -36.10
N GLN A 364 -2.82 4.27 -35.74
CA GLN A 364 -1.81 3.31 -35.32
C GLN A 364 -2.17 2.58 -34.00
N ALA A 365 -2.96 3.18 -33.10
CA ALA A 365 -3.33 2.54 -31.83
C ALA A 365 -4.46 1.48 -31.98
N HIS A 366 -5.36 1.64 -32.97
CA HIS A 366 -6.46 0.69 -33.23
C HIS A 366 -6.02 -0.55 -34.02
N GLN A 367 -4.91 -0.51 -34.75
CA GLN A 367 -4.40 -1.66 -35.51
C GLN A 367 -3.81 -2.77 -34.62
N SER A 368 -3.45 -2.45 -33.37
CA SER A 368 -2.75 -3.40 -32.48
C SER A 368 -3.67 -4.27 -31.61
N ALA A 369 -4.94 -3.90 -31.43
CA ALA A 369 -5.86 -4.64 -30.56
C ALA A 369 -6.55 -5.82 -31.27
N LYS A 370 -6.71 -5.75 -32.60
CA LYS A 370 -7.44 -6.77 -33.37
C LYS A 370 -6.67 -8.09 -33.59
N ASN A 371 -5.36 -8.10 -33.30
CA ASN A 371 -4.47 -9.26 -33.52
C ASN A 371 -4.11 -10.05 -32.25
N ILE A 372 -4.65 -9.67 -31.08
CA ILE A 372 -4.28 -10.33 -29.81
C ILE A 372 -4.99 -11.69 -29.63
N ASN A 373 -6.10 -11.94 -30.33
CA ASN A 373 -6.90 -13.18 -30.21
C ASN A 373 -6.71 -14.21 -31.34
N LYS A 374 -5.65 -14.09 -32.16
CA LYS A 374 -5.33 -15.15 -33.14
C LYS A 374 -3.87 -15.60 -33.04
N VAL A 375 -3.47 -16.03 -31.84
CA VAL A 375 -2.36 -16.96 -31.72
C VAL A 375 -2.92 -18.35 -32.01
N GLU A 376 -3.11 -18.66 -33.29
CA GLU A 376 -3.21 -20.05 -33.72
C GLU A 376 -1.86 -20.72 -33.42
N LYS A 377 -1.88 -21.67 -32.49
CA LYS A 377 -0.82 -22.64 -32.28
C LYS A 377 -0.52 -23.33 -33.63
N GLY A 378 0.73 -23.22 -34.07
CA GLY A 378 1.29 -24.14 -35.06
C GLY A 378 2.08 -23.47 -36.18
N MET A 379 3.41 -23.54 -36.05
CA MET A 379 4.40 -23.92 -37.08
C MET A 379 5.69 -23.11 -36.91
N SER A 380 6.51 -23.62 -36.00
CA SER A 380 7.95 -23.57 -36.17
C SER A 380 8.30 -24.57 -37.28
N GLY A 381 8.96 -24.09 -38.33
CA GLY A 381 9.61 -24.92 -39.35
C GLY A 381 8.84 -25.11 -40.66
N THR A 382 9.59 -24.92 -41.75
CA THR A 382 9.41 -25.37 -43.16
C THR A 382 8.82 -24.43 -44.23
N ASP A 383 9.57 -24.42 -45.34
CA ASP A 383 9.32 -24.01 -46.72
C ASP A 383 9.39 -22.54 -47.14
N GLU A 384 10.63 -22.13 -47.43
CA GLU A 384 11.01 -20.98 -48.25
C GLU A 384 10.25 -20.94 -49.59
N ALA A 385 9.97 -22.10 -50.18
CA ALA A 385 9.16 -22.25 -51.40
C ALA A 385 7.69 -21.80 -51.23
N ASN A 386 7.11 -22.00 -50.05
CA ASN A 386 5.74 -21.58 -49.74
C ASN A 386 5.65 -20.07 -49.50
N ARG A 387 6.73 -19.48 -48.94
CA ARG A 387 6.88 -18.02 -48.83
C ARG A 387 7.04 -17.37 -50.21
N ALA A 388 7.87 -17.94 -51.07
CA ALA A 388 8.06 -17.45 -52.43
C ALA A 388 6.74 -17.49 -53.24
N LYS A 389 5.99 -18.60 -53.17
CA LYS A 389 4.66 -18.70 -53.82
C LYS A 389 3.66 -17.66 -53.31
N LYS A 390 3.59 -17.42 -51.99
CA LYS A 390 2.69 -16.41 -51.41
C LYS A 390 3.08 -14.99 -51.82
N VAL A 391 4.37 -14.72 -51.95
CA VAL A 391 4.88 -13.43 -52.43
C VAL A 391 4.55 -13.25 -53.91
N GLU A 392 4.71 -14.29 -54.73
CA GLU A 392 4.39 -14.28 -56.16
C GLU A 392 2.87 -14.15 -56.43
N GLU A 393 2.03 -14.84 -55.65
CA GLU A 393 0.57 -14.65 -55.67
C GLU A 393 0.17 -13.23 -55.24
N ALA A 394 0.83 -12.66 -54.24
CA ALA A 394 0.60 -11.28 -53.82
C ALA A 394 0.98 -10.28 -54.94
N TYR A 395 2.05 -10.54 -55.69
CA TYR A 395 2.43 -9.74 -56.86
C TYR A 395 1.43 -9.88 -58.02
N LYS A 396 0.95 -11.09 -58.32
CA LYS A 396 -0.10 -11.33 -59.34
C LYS A 396 -1.43 -10.66 -58.99
N ASN A 397 -1.82 -10.70 -57.71
CA ASN A 397 -3.04 -10.03 -57.26
C ASN A 397 -2.88 -8.50 -57.25
N ALA A 398 -1.67 -8.00 -57.02
CA ALA A 398 -1.37 -6.57 -57.16
C ALA A 398 -1.45 -6.09 -58.62
N SER A 399 -1.10 -6.89 -59.63
CA SER A 399 -1.21 -6.50 -61.05
C SER A 399 -2.65 -6.42 -61.56
N HIS A 400 -3.60 -7.08 -60.89
CA HIS A 400 -5.05 -7.01 -61.19
C HIS A 400 -5.82 -6.08 -60.23
N ALA A 401 -5.15 -5.09 -59.63
CA ALA A 401 -5.77 -4.17 -58.70
C ALA A 401 -6.86 -3.31 -59.39
N LYS A 402 -8.05 -3.25 -58.75
CA LYS A 402 -9.19 -2.45 -59.21
C LYS A 402 -8.78 -0.98 -59.41
N ALA A 403 -9.19 -0.39 -60.54
CA ALA A 403 -8.87 0.99 -60.88
C ALA A 403 -9.28 1.96 -59.76
N GLY A 404 -8.34 2.82 -59.33
CA GLY A 404 -8.52 3.78 -58.23
C GLY A 404 -8.12 3.28 -56.82
N SER A 405 -7.81 1.99 -56.64
CA SER A 405 -7.33 1.47 -55.36
C SER A 405 -5.90 1.96 -55.01
N ILE A 406 -5.56 1.93 -53.72
CA ILE A 406 -4.22 2.30 -53.23
C ILE A 406 -3.14 1.42 -53.88
N THR A 407 -3.43 0.13 -54.08
CA THR A 407 -2.52 -0.81 -54.76
C THR A 407 -2.28 -0.41 -56.22
N ALA A 408 -3.31 0.05 -56.94
CA ALA A 408 -3.15 0.53 -58.31
C ALA A 408 -2.28 1.80 -58.38
N LYS A 409 -2.44 2.72 -57.41
CA LYS A 409 -1.59 3.92 -57.31
C LYS A 409 -0.14 3.59 -56.94
N ALA A 410 0.07 2.61 -56.05
CA ALA A 410 1.41 2.15 -55.68
C ALA A 410 2.15 1.50 -56.86
N ASN A 411 1.43 0.72 -57.70
CA ASN A 411 2.00 0.16 -58.92
C ASN A 411 2.41 1.25 -59.92
N LEU A 412 1.59 2.29 -60.11
CA LEU A 412 1.92 3.41 -61.00
C LEU A 412 3.19 4.16 -60.57
N VAL A 413 3.38 4.36 -59.26
CA VAL A 413 4.59 5.00 -58.71
C VAL A 413 5.81 4.11 -58.93
N ARG A 414 5.70 2.80 -58.65
CA ARG A 414 6.77 1.83 -58.89
C ARG A 414 7.16 1.78 -60.37
N ASP A 415 6.19 1.71 -61.27
CA ASP A 415 6.44 1.64 -62.72
C ASP A 415 7.07 2.94 -63.25
N PHE A 416 6.75 4.09 -62.64
CA PHE A 416 7.42 5.37 -62.91
C PHE A 416 8.87 5.38 -62.42
N GLU A 417 9.13 4.87 -61.22
CA GLU A 417 10.49 4.74 -60.67
C GLU A 417 11.36 3.78 -61.47
N GLU A 418 10.82 2.64 -61.92
CA GLU A 418 11.56 1.69 -62.76
C GLU A 418 11.90 2.24 -64.14
N ARG A 419 11.00 3.03 -64.75
CA ARG A 419 11.28 3.73 -66.02
C ARG A 419 12.36 4.79 -65.85
N ASN A 420 12.40 5.46 -64.70
CA ASN A 420 13.41 6.47 -64.40
C ASN A 420 14.74 5.90 -63.90
N LYS A 421 14.79 4.62 -63.48
CA LYS A 421 16.03 3.90 -63.18
C LYS A 421 16.75 3.34 -64.41
N LYS A 422 16.07 3.28 -65.57
CA LYS A 422 16.63 2.78 -66.85
C LYS A 422 17.08 3.89 -67.82
N LYS A 423 17.07 5.14 -67.37
CA LYS A 423 17.76 6.28 -68.01
C LYS A 423 18.93 6.69 -67.13
#